data_AF-A0AAV1TGM4-F1
#
_entry.id   AF-A0AAV1TGM4-F1
#
_cell.length_a   1.000
_cell.length_b   1.000
_cell.length_c   1.000
_cell.angle_alpha   90.00
_cell.angle_beta   90.00
_cell.angle_gamma   90.00
#
_symmetry.space_group_name_H-M   'P 1'
#
loop_
_entity.id
_entity.type
_entity.pdbx_description
1 polymer ?
#
loop_
_entity_poly.entity_id
_entity_poly.type
_entity_poly.pdbx_seq_one_letter_code
_entity_poly.pdbx_strand_id
1 'polypeptide(L)'
;MKSQERATCDRILGGLKDVPKRVLSMEQRPQRVPSDLRSLVRLLGLREVVTPATWNCVAMAVAQTYAYADMRGESDAFERLTTSVKRGIWFAGLLNLDHNYARDVRVQALRNVRRGWTTIKPKELAILFRWFLHDYTSFQSNHTSTVDGTVWGGRYARDGGDIFHQDIFLLHVGDEERENHNAESIARP
;
A
#
# COMPACT_ATOMS: atom_id res chain seq x y z
N MET A 1 -8.06 -16.38 6.79
CA MET A 1 -7.93 -16.13 5.34
C MET A 1 -7.80 -17.47 4.61
N LYS A 2 -8.62 -17.76 3.60
CA LYS A 2 -8.59 -19.07 2.93
C LYS A 2 -7.33 -19.19 2.07
N SER A 3 -6.67 -20.34 2.12
CA SER A 3 -5.50 -20.73 1.32
C SER A 3 -5.61 -20.44 -0.18
N GLN A 4 -6.84 -20.20 -0.67
CA GLN A 4 -7.20 -20.00 -2.07
C GLN A 4 -6.59 -18.75 -2.73
N GLU A 5 -6.60 -17.57 -2.09
CA GLU A 5 -6.02 -16.36 -2.72
C GLU A 5 -4.49 -16.45 -2.77
N ARG A 6 -3.86 -17.03 -1.74
CA ARG A 6 -2.44 -17.33 -1.75
C ARG A 6 -2.08 -18.32 -2.86
N ALA A 7 -2.78 -19.45 -2.93
CA ALA A 7 -2.58 -20.43 -4.00
C ALA A 7 -2.81 -19.84 -5.39
N THR A 8 -3.69 -18.83 -5.50
CA THR A 8 -3.90 -18.09 -6.75
C THR A 8 -2.71 -17.19 -7.06
N CYS A 9 -2.19 -16.45 -6.07
CA CYS A 9 -0.97 -15.66 -6.23
C CYS A 9 0.23 -16.53 -6.62
N ASP A 10 0.45 -17.65 -5.93
CA ASP A 10 1.57 -18.58 -6.19
C ASP A 10 1.49 -19.17 -7.60
N ARG A 11 0.28 -19.49 -8.07
CA ARG A 11 0.06 -19.98 -9.44
C ARG A 11 0.36 -18.90 -10.48
N ILE A 12 -0.02 -17.65 -10.22
CA ILE A 12 0.28 -16.53 -11.11
C ILE A 12 1.79 -16.30 -11.16
N LEU A 13 2.46 -16.32 -9.99
CA LEU A 13 3.90 -16.17 -9.88
C LEU A 13 4.68 -17.24 -10.62
N GLY A 14 4.25 -18.50 -10.55
CA GLY A 14 4.90 -19.59 -11.28
C GLY A 14 4.87 -19.44 -12.82
N GLY A 15 4.08 -18.48 -13.34
CA GLY A 15 4.07 -18.10 -14.76
C GLY A 15 4.85 -16.83 -15.09
N LEU A 16 5.33 -16.08 -14.10
CA LEU A 16 6.21 -14.91 -14.31
C LEU A 16 7.65 -15.40 -14.45
N LYS A 17 8.46 -14.75 -15.28
CA LYS A 17 9.89 -15.11 -15.39
C LYS A 17 10.60 -14.86 -14.06
N ASP A 18 11.31 -15.87 -13.57
CA ASP A 18 12.09 -15.78 -12.33
C ASP A 18 13.10 -14.64 -12.41
N VAL A 19 12.88 -13.59 -11.63
CA VAL A 19 13.92 -12.63 -11.28
C VAL A 19 14.59 -13.16 -10.01
N PRO A 20 15.91 -13.41 -10.00
CA PRO A 20 16.58 -14.00 -8.85
C PRO A 20 16.41 -13.14 -7.60
N LYS A 21 15.68 -13.67 -6.61
CA LYS A 21 15.42 -13.03 -5.32
C LYS A 21 16.73 -12.80 -4.59
N ARG A 22 17.15 -11.55 -4.44
CA ARG A 22 18.32 -11.22 -3.63
C ARG A 22 17.86 -11.06 -2.19
N VAL A 23 18.24 -12.01 -1.34
CA VAL A 23 17.96 -11.93 0.10
C VAL A 23 18.76 -10.77 0.68
N LEU A 24 18.09 -9.94 1.47
CA LEU A 24 18.74 -8.86 2.23
C LEU A 24 19.71 -9.50 3.23
N SER A 25 21.01 -9.38 2.99
CA SER A 25 22.01 -9.82 3.96
C SER A 25 22.29 -8.69 4.95
N MET A 26 22.02 -8.93 6.23
CA MET A 26 22.41 -8.04 7.34
C MET A 26 23.84 -8.30 7.82
N GLU A 27 24.75 -8.75 6.95
CA GLU A 27 26.14 -9.05 7.32
C GLU A 27 26.94 -7.82 7.78
N GLN A 28 26.44 -6.61 7.53
CA GLN A 28 27.11 -5.38 7.96
C GLN A 28 26.15 -4.50 8.76
N ARG A 29 26.33 -4.46 10.08
CA ARG A 29 25.75 -3.41 10.91
C ARG A 29 26.41 -2.08 10.50
N PRO A 30 25.65 -1.13 9.94
CA PRO A 30 26.24 0.15 9.55
C PRO A 30 26.77 0.87 10.80
N GLN A 31 28.01 1.38 10.74
CA GLN A 31 28.58 2.19 11.82
C GLN A 31 27.86 3.54 11.99
N ARG A 32 27.08 3.97 11.00
CA ARG A 32 26.25 5.18 11.02
C ARG A 32 24.88 4.90 10.40
N VAL A 33 23.83 5.37 11.06
CA VAL A 33 22.46 5.35 10.52
C VAL A 33 22.42 6.25 9.27
N PRO A 34 21.92 5.78 8.13
CA PRO A 34 21.75 6.61 6.94
C PRO A 34 20.88 7.85 7.23
N SER A 35 21.33 9.02 6.79
CA SER A 35 20.60 10.30 6.97
C SER A 35 19.54 10.56 5.91
N ASP A 36 19.52 9.79 4.81
CA ASP A 36 18.59 9.97 3.70
C ASP A 36 18.11 8.61 3.14
N LEU A 37 16.94 8.64 2.48
CA LEU A 37 16.31 7.43 1.93
C LEU A 37 17.18 6.73 0.89
N ARG A 38 17.90 7.48 0.03
CA ARG A 38 18.73 6.89 -1.03
C ARG A 38 19.91 6.12 -0.45
N SER A 39 20.48 6.62 0.65
CA SER A 39 21.53 5.95 1.41
C SER A 39 21.00 4.73 2.15
N LEU A 40 19.77 4.79 2.70
CA LEU A 40 19.10 3.65 3.32
C LEU A 40 18.80 2.53 2.31
N VAL A 41 18.23 2.88 1.15
CA VAL A 41 17.91 1.94 0.06
C VAL A 41 19.18 1.22 -0.40
N ARG A 42 20.28 1.97 -0.62
CA ARG A 42 21.57 1.38 -1.01
C ARG A 42 22.16 0.48 0.08
N LEU A 43 22.15 0.92 1.33
CA LEU A 43 22.68 0.15 2.45
C LEU A 43 21.95 -1.20 2.61
N LEU A 44 20.63 -1.16 2.56
CA LEU A 44 19.80 -2.35 2.71
C LEU A 44 19.78 -3.18 1.42
N GLY A 45 20.30 -2.69 0.30
CA GLY A 45 20.17 -3.36 -1.00
C GLY A 45 18.72 -3.44 -1.48
N LEU A 46 17.87 -2.49 -1.06
CA LEU A 46 16.49 -2.40 -1.50
C LEU A 46 16.45 -1.98 -2.98
N ARG A 47 15.48 -2.55 -3.70
CA ARG A 47 15.14 -2.15 -5.06
C ARG A 47 13.93 -1.23 -5.00
N GLU A 48 14.06 -0.04 -5.58
CA GLU A 48 12.92 0.85 -5.78
C GLU A 48 12.06 0.33 -6.93
N VAL A 49 10.74 0.29 -6.72
CA VAL A 49 9.75 -0.01 -7.75
C VAL A 49 8.76 1.15 -7.82
N VAL A 50 8.37 1.52 -9.05
CA VAL A 50 7.45 2.64 -9.29
C VAL A 50 6.08 2.09 -9.64
N THR A 51 5.05 2.56 -8.92
CA THR A 51 3.65 2.30 -9.24
C THR A 51 2.99 3.56 -9.81
N PRO A 52 2.09 3.44 -10.79
CA PRO A 52 1.31 4.57 -11.25
C PRO A 52 0.41 5.09 -10.11
N ALA A 53 0.16 6.40 -10.10
CA ALA A 53 -0.65 7.09 -9.10
C ALA A 53 -2.15 6.76 -9.27
N THR A 54 -2.52 5.52 -8.96
CA THR A 54 -3.88 4.97 -9.02
C THR A 54 -4.36 4.61 -7.61
N TRP A 55 -5.63 4.27 -7.45
CA TRP A 55 -6.13 3.69 -6.19
C TRP A 55 -5.46 2.35 -5.85
N ASN A 56 -4.86 1.70 -6.84
CA ASN A 56 -4.25 0.38 -6.71
C ASN A 56 -2.76 0.47 -6.35
N CYS A 57 -2.19 1.67 -6.20
CA CYS A 57 -0.73 1.85 -6.08
C CYS A 57 -0.10 0.98 -4.98
N VAL A 58 -0.76 0.84 -3.82
CA VAL A 58 -0.24 -0.02 -2.75
C VAL A 58 -0.41 -1.51 -3.07
N ALA A 59 -1.55 -1.93 -3.63
CA ALA A 59 -1.74 -3.33 -4.05
C ALA A 59 -0.77 -3.73 -5.17
N MET A 60 -0.47 -2.81 -6.10
CA MET A 60 0.55 -2.99 -7.14
C MET A 60 1.95 -3.06 -6.55
N ALA A 61 2.29 -2.22 -5.56
CA ALA A 61 3.59 -2.28 -4.89
C ALA A 61 3.77 -3.61 -4.16
N VAL A 62 2.73 -4.11 -3.50
CA VAL A 62 2.71 -5.44 -2.88
C VAL A 62 2.87 -6.54 -3.93
N ALA A 63 2.15 -6.46 -5.06
CA ALA A 63 2.26 -7.40 -6.16
C ALA A 63 3.69 -7.43 -6.75
N GLN A 64 4.31 -6.27 -6.99
CA GLN A 64 5.70 -6.14 -7.46
C GLN A 64 6.71 -6.67 -6.45
N THR A 65 6.49 -6.40 -5.16
CA THR A 65 7.35 -6.91 -4.09
C THR A 65 7.29 -8.44 -4.04
N TYR A 66 6.08 -9.01 -4.10
CA TYR A 66 5.87 -10.46 -4.04
C TYR A 66 6.41 -11.18 -5.28
N ALA A 67 6.22 -10.59 -6.47
CA ALA A 67 6.74 -11.10 -7.73
C ALA A 67 8.25 -10.85 -7.93
N TYR A 68 8.85 -9.97 -7.13
CA TYR A 68 10.22 -9.50 -7.31
C TYR A 68 10.49 -8.95 -8.73
N ALA A 69 9.47 -8.38 -9.36
CA ALA A 69 9.49 -7.96 -10.77
C ALA A 69 8.85 -6.57 -10.97
N ASP A 70 9.27 -5.88 -12.04
CA ASP A 70 8.63 -4.63 -12.45
C ASP A 70 7.37 -4.92 -13.26
N MET A 71 6.37 -4.05 -13.21
CA MET A 71 5.16 -4.16 -14.05
C MET A 71 5.43 -4.01 -15.56
N ARG A 72 6.66 -3.70 -15.96
CA ARG A 72 7.04 -3.47 -17.36
C ARG A 72 7.13 -4.80 -18.11
N GLY A 73 6.05 -5.18 -18.80
CA GLY A 73 6.04 -6.27 -19.79
C GLY A 73 5.02 -7.38 -19.55
N GLU A 74 4.37 -7.44 -18.38
CA GLU A 74 3.47 -8.55 -18.00
C GLU A 74 2.12 -8.02 -17.43
N SER A 75 1.47 -7.11 -18.16
CA SER A 75 0.27 -6.37 -17.68
C SER A 75 -0.82 -7.30 -17.12
N ASP A 76 -1.20 -8.34 -17.86
CA ASP A 76 -2.30 -9.23 -17.48
C ASP A 76 -2.01 -10.01 -16.20
N ALA A 77 -0.76 -10.45 -16.02
CA ALA A 77 -0.38 -11.24 -14.86
C ALA A 77 -0.29 -10.35 -13.60
N PHE A 78 0.25 -9.13 -13.74
CA PHE A 78 0.25 -8.13 -12.67
C PHE A 78 -1.15 -7.64 -12.31
N GLU A 79 -2.05 -7.51 -13.28
CA GLU A 79 -3.46 -7.17 -13.04
C GLU A 79 -4.18 -8.23 -12.23
N ARG A 80 -3.98 -9.50 -12.59
CA ARG A 80 -4.54 -10.64 -11.84
C ARG A 80 -3.94 -10.73 -10.44
N LEU A 81 -2.63 -10.53 -10.30
CA LEU A 81 -1.97 -10.52 -9.01
C LEU A 81 -2.48 -9.37 -8.11
N THR A 82 -2.56 -8.16 -8.67
CA THR A 82 -3.12 -6.98 -7.99
C THR A 82 -4.57 -7.22 -7.56
N THR A 83 -5.38 -7.86 -8.40
CA THR A 83 -6.77 -8.23 -8.07
C THR A 83 -6.83 -9.20 -6.90
N SER A 84 -5.99 -10.24 -6.89
CA SER A 84 -5.92 -11.18 -5.76
C SER A 84 -5.45 -10.51 -4.48
N VAL A 85 -4.46 -9.60 -4.56
CA VAL A 85 -4.00 -8.79 -3.42
C VAL A 85 -5.15 -7.95 -2.86
N LYS A 86 -5.90 -7.24 -3.72
CA LYS A 86 -7.05 -6.41 -3.30
C LYS A 86 -8.11 -7.25 -2.57
N ARG A 87 -8.44 -8.43 -3.09
CA ARG A 87 -9.39 -9.36 -2.44
C ARG A 87 -8.88 -9.80 -1.08
N GLY A 88 -7.59 -10.12 -0.96
CA GLY A 88 -6.97 -10.45 0.32
C GLY A 88 -7.08 -9.32 1.34
N ILE A 89 -6.80 -8.07 0.94
CA ILE A 89 -6.95 -6.87 1.79
C ILE A 89 -8.40 -6.75 2.29
N TRP A 90 -9.39 -6.91 1.41
CA TRP A 90 -10.80 -6.87 1.80
C TRP A 90 -11.17 -7.97 2.79
N PHE A 91 -10.79 -9.22 2.53
CA PHE A 91 -11.06 -10.32 3.45
C PHE A 91 -10.40 -10.12 4.82
N ALA A 92 -9.12 -9.70 4.85
CA ALA A 92 -8.42 -9.38 6.09
C ALA A 92 -9.16 -8.26 6.85
N GLY A 93 -9.51 -7.20 6.13
CA GLY A 93 -10.22 -6.06 6.68
C GLY A 93 -11.63 -6.37 7.20
N LEU A 94 -12.35 -7.31 6.59
CA LEU A 94 -13.67 -7.74 7.07
C LEU A 94 -13.60 -8.58 8.35
N LEU A 95 -12.56 -9.41 8.48
CA LEU A 95 -12.42 -10.32 9.62
C LEU A 95 -12.12 -9.57 10.92
N ASN A 96 -11.28 -8.53 10.85
CA ASN A 96 -10.76 -7.83 12.03
C ASN A 96 -10.78 -6.30 11.86
N LEU A 97 -11.90 -5.75 11.37
CA LEU A 97 -12.04 -4.35 10.99
C LEU A 97 -11.54 -3.34 12.04
N ASP A 98 -11.92 -3.52 13.31
CA ASP A 98 -11.56 -2.59 14.39
C ASP A 98 -10.11 -2.76 14.86
N HIS A 99 -9.56 -3.96 14.73
CA HIS A 99 -8.18 -4.26 15.10
C HIS A 99 -7.20 -3.82 14.01
N ASN A 100 -7.53 -4.09 12.75
CA ASN A 100 -6.70 -3.79 11.60
C ASN A 100 -6.75 -2.30 11.22
N TYR A 101 -7.91 -1.65 11.45
CA TYR A 101 -8.09 -0.24 11.10
C TYR A 101 -8.56 0.58 12.30
N ALA A 102 -7.60 1.32 12.87
CA ALA A 102 -7.89 2.36 13.81
C ALA A 102 -8.91 3.38 13.23
N ARG A 103 -9.67 4.02 14.12
CA ARG A 103 -10.79 4.89 13.75
C ARG A 103 -10.36 6.03 12.81
N ASP A 104 -9.22 6.63 13.09
CA ASP A 104 -8.59 7.70 12.29
C ASP A 104 -8.26 7.24 10.87
N VAL A 105 -7.70 6.04 10.71
CA VAL A 105 -7.41 5.43 9.40
C VAL A 105 -8.69 5.27 8.58
N ARG A 106 -9.76 4.76 9.20
CA ARG A 106 -11.06 4.57 8.53
C ARG A 106 -11.69 5.90 8.14
N VAL A 107 -11.67 6.88 9.04
CA VAL A 107 -12.18 8.24 8.76
C VAL A 107 -11.39 8.89 7.63
N GLN A 108 -10.07 8.78 7.62
CA GLN A 108 -9.23 9.35 6.58
C GLN A 108 -9.48 8.71 5.22
N ALA A 109 -9.57 7.38 5.15
CA ALA A 109 -9.90 6.66 3.93
C ALA A 109 -11.27 7.08 3.37
N LEU A 110 -12.29 7.20 4.23
CA LEU A 110 -13.60 7.67 3.82
C LEU A 110 -13.61 9.15 3.39
N ARG A 111 -12.80 10.01 4.03
CA ARG A 111 -12.63 11.41 3.61
C ARG A 111 -12.02 11.52 2.22
N ASN A 112 -11.04 10.69 1.91
CA ASN A 112 -10.41 10.64 0.59
C ASN A 112 -11.45 10.36 -0.52
N VAL A 113 -12.48 9.56 -0.22
CA VAL A 113 -13.60 9.28 -1.16
C VAL A 113 -14.84 10.16 -0.94
N ARG A 114 -14.72 11.27 -0.20
CA ARG A 114 -15.82 12.20 0.12
C ARG A 114 -17.02 11.56 0.83
N ARG A 115 -16.78 10.50 1.61
CA ARG A 115 -17.80 9.78 2.42
C ARG A 115 -17.51 9.81 3.92
N GLY A 116 -16.56 10.63 4.37
CA GLY A 116 -16.09 10.65 5.76
C GLY A 116 -16.16 12.03 6.41
N TRP A 117 -16.48 12.05 7.71
CA TRP A 117 -16.45 13.24 8.57
C TRP A 117 -16.07 12.84 10.00
N THR A 118 -15.59 13.79 10.80
CA THR A 118 -15.01 13.51 12.14
C THR A 118 -16.03 13.04 13.17
N THR A 119 -17.28 13.51 13.06
CA THR A 119 -18.36 13.22 14.02
C THR A 119 -19.14 11.94 13.70
N ILE A 120 -18.69 11.13 12.73
CA ILE A 120 -19.36 9.89 12.31
C ILE A 120 -19.47 8.88 13.44
N LYS A 121 -20.65 8.26 13.63
CA LYS A 121 -20.84 7.31 14.73
C LYS A 121 -20.03 6.03 14.48
N PRO A 122 -19.48 5.36 15.52
CA PRO A 122 -18.67 4.15 15.33
C PRO A 122 -19.33 3.04 14.49
N LYS A 123 -20.62 2.78 14.71
CA LYS A 123 -21.38 1.78 13.95
C LYS A 123 -21.52 2.14 12.46
N GLU A 124 -21.78 3.40 12.18
CA GLU A 124 -21.92 3.94 10.82
C GLU A 124 -20.57 3.94 10.09
N LEU A 125 -19.51 4.34 10.78
CA LEU A 125 -18.13 4.26 10.28
C LEU A 125 -17.76 2.84 9.85
N ALA A 126 -18.08 1.83 10.66
CA ALA A 126 -17.79 0.44 10.33
C ALA A 126 -18.55 -0.01 9.06
N ILE A 127 -19.82 0.37 8.92
CA ILE A 127 -20.61 0.06 7.72
C ILE A 127 -19.98 0.73 6.50
N LEU A 128 -19.82 2.05 6.51
CA LEU A 128 -19.29 2.81 5.39
C LEU A 128 -17.89 2.33 4.99
N PHE A 129 -17.06 1.96 5.95
CA PHE A 129 -15.73 1.45 5.66
C PHE A 129 -15.75 0.05 5.01
N ARG A 130 -16.71 -0.83 5.36
CA ARG A 130 -16.90 -2.10 4.63
C ARG A 130 -17.32 -1.89 3.18
N TRP A 131 -18.21 -0.92 2.94
CA TRP A 131 -18.60 -0.51 1.59
C TRP A 131 -17.41 0.07 0.82
N PHE A 132 -16.59 0.89 1.47
CA PHE A 132 -15.35 1.38 0.90
C PHE A 132 -14.40 0.25 0.47
N LEU A 133 -14.18 -0.75 1.33
CA LEU A 133 -13.31 -1.88 0.98
C LEU A 133 -13.91 -2.72 -0.16
N HIS A 134 -15.23 -2.88 -0.20
CA HIS A 134 -15.92 -3.54 -1.30
C HIS A 134 -15.71 -2.78 -2.63
N ASP A 135 -16.00 -1.48 -2.65
CA ASP A 135 -15.80 -0.62 -3.83
C ASP A 135 -14.33 -0.64 -4.29
N TYR A 136 -13.40 -0.60 -3.34
CA TYR A 136 -11.97 -0.74 -3.61
C TYR A 136 -11.66 -2.05 -4.35
N THR A 137 -12.20 -3.19 -3.90
CA THR A 137 -11.96 -4.48 -4.57
C THR A 137 -12.62 -4.61 -5.93
N SER A 138 -13.77 -3.98 -6.13
CA SER A 138 -14.50 -4.01 -7.40
C SER A 138 -13.89 -3.08 -8.46
N PHE A 139 -13.09 -2.10 -8.04
CA PHE A 139 -12.41 -1.19 -8.96
C PHE A 139 -11.41 -1.94 -9.85
N GLN A 140 -11.27 -1.51 -11.11
CA GLN A 140 -10.35 -2.14 -12.07
C GLN A 140 -8.91 -2.13 -11.54
N SER A 141 -8.17 -3.22 -11.80
CA SER A 141 -6.81 -3.42 -11.30
C SER A 141 -5.72 -3.07 -12.32
N ASN A 142 -6.09 -2.61 -13.51
CA ASN A 142 -5.14 -2.25 -14.55
C ASN A 142 -4.31 -1.01 -14.17
N HIS A 143 -3.08 -0.99 -14.65
CA HIS A 143 -2.09 0.05 -14.32
C HIS A 143 -2.42 1.42 -14.94
N THR A 144 -3.38 1.45 -15.88
CA THR A 144 -3.90 2.66 -16.52
C THR A 144 -5.19 3.18 -15.86
N SER A 145 -5.71 2.49 -14.84
CA SER A 145 -6.94 2.88 -14.15
C SER A 145 -6.72 4.18 -13.39
N THR A 146 -7.13 5.29 -13.98
CA THR A 146 -7.17 6.58 -13.29
C THR A 146 -8.41 6.65 -12.43
N VAL A 147 -8.29 7.32 -11.29
CA VAL A 147 -9.48 7.76 -10.56
C VAL A 147 -9.42 9.27 -10.42
N ASP A 148 -10.57 9.89 -10.64
CA ASP A 148 -10.72 11.32 -10.43
C ASP A 148 -10.33 11.70 -9.00
N GLY A 149 -9.43 12.68 -8.91
CA GLY A 149 -9.19 13.58 -7.77
C GLY A 149 -9.15 12.99 -6.35
N THR A 150 -8.02 13.21 -5.68
CA THR A 150 -7.82 13.18 -4.20
C THR A 150 -7.92 11.85 -3.48
N VAL A 151 -8.05 10.73 -4.19
CA VAL A 151 -8.16 9.45 -3.50
C VAL A 151 -6.85 8.68 -3.60
N TRP A 152 -6.20 8.59 -2.44
CA TRP A 152 -4.89 7.99 -2.30
C TRP A 152 -5.01 6.62 -1.64
N GLY A 153 -4.23 5.66 -2.17
CA GLY A 153 -3.89 4.42 -1.46
C GLY A 153 -3.28 4.76 -0.10
N GLY A 154 -4.01 4.50 0.98
CA GLY A 154 -3.65 4.91 2.33
C GLY A 154 -3.06 3.77 3.17
N ARG A 155 -2.84 4.06 4.47
CA ARG A 155 -2.37 3.11 5.49
C ARG A 155 -3.21 1.82 5.59
N TYR A 156 -4.43 1.81 5.07
CA TYR A 156 -5.32 0.65 5.06
C TYR A 156 -4.82 -0.51 4.18
N ALA A 157 -3.87 -0.28 3.27
CA ALA A 157 -3.32 -1.34 2.45
C ALA A 157 -2.12 -2.08 3.10
N ARG A 158 -1.77 -1.74 4.36
CA ARG A 158 -0.78 -2.45 5.19
C ARG A 158 -1.11 -3.94 5.35
N ASP A 159 -2.40 -4.28 5.37
CA ASP A 159 -2.90 -5.65 5.45
C ASP A 159 -2.60 -6.49 4.19
N GLY A 160 -2.07 -5.88 3.12
CA GLY A 160 -1.50 -6.63 2.01
C GLY A 160 -0.41 -7.62 2.44
N GLY A 161 0.25 -7.36 3.58
CA GLY A 161 1.30 -8.23 4.15
C GLY A 161 0.75 -9.48 4.81
N ASP A 162 -0.43 -9.38 5.43
CA ASP A 162 -1.13 -10.50 6.04
C ASP A 162 -1.49 -11.57 5.01
N ILE A 163 -1.68 -11.17 3.75
CA ILE A 163 -1.92 -12.08 2.62
C ILE A 163 -0.76 -13.07 2.46
N PHE A 164 0.46 -12.58 2.66
CA PHE A 164 1.69 -13.33 2.39
C PHE A 164 2.40 -13.82 3.66
N HIS A 165 1.85 -13.54 4.85
CA HIS A 165 2.56 -13.72 6.14
C HIS A 165 3.95 -13.08 6.12
N GLN A 166 4.04 -11.89 5.54
CA GLN A 166 5.28 -11.13 5.48
C GLN A 166 5.05 -9.77 6.13
N ASP A 167 6.04 -9.34 6.90
CA ASP A 167 6.04 -8.00 7.46
C ASP A 167 6.19 -6.96 6.34
N ILE A 168 5.20 -6.07 6.23
CA ILE A 168 5.28 -4.91 5.34
C ILE A 168 5.70 -3.69 6.15
N PHE A 169 6.86 -3.14 5.79
CA PHE A 169 7.37 -1.89 6.32
C PHE A 169 6.98 -0.75 5.37
N LEU A 170 6.26 0.25 5.90
CA LEU A 170 5.98 1.50 5.19
C LEU A 170 7.00 2.55 5.63
N LEU A 171 7.85 2.97 4.71
CA LEU A 171 8.81 4.05 4.92
C LEU A 171 8.14 5.38 4.54
N HIS A 172 8.01 6.29 5.51
CA HIS A 172 7.56 7.65 5.25
C HIS A 172 8.79 8.53 5.04
N VAL A 173 8.88 9.18 3.89
CA VAL A 173 9.84 10.27 3.67
C VAL A 173 9.15 11.51 4.18
N GLY A 174 9.69 12.11 5.25
CA GLY A 174 9.23 13.42 5.69
C GLY A 174 9.61 14.46 4.66
N ASP A 175 8.63 15.23 4.18
CA ASP A 175 8.91 16.44 3.41
C ASP A 175 9.49 17.47 4.39
N GLU A 176 10.80 17.75 4.34
CA GLU A 176 11.40 18.88 5.06
C GLU A 176 10.90 20.25 4.53
N GLU A 177 10.07 20.29 3.48
CA GLU A 177 9.65 21.55 2.84
C GLU A 177 8.37 22.19 3.37
N ARG A 178 7.71 21.66 4.42
CA ARG A 178 6.46 22.27 4.94
C ARG A 178 6.58 23.13 6.20
N GLU A 179 7.77 23.30 6.79
CA GLU A 179 7.94 24.18 7.96
C GLU A 179 8.32 25.63 7.60
N ASN A 180 8.71 25.93 6.35
CA ASN A 180 9.14 27.28 5.97
C ASN A 180 8.02 28.21 5.45
N HIS A 181 6.74 27.81 5.46
CA HIS A 181 5.62 28.69 5.07
C HIS A 181 4.71 29.12 6.23
N ASN A 182 4.93 28.60 7.44
CA ASN A 182 4.23 29.08 8.64
C ASN A 182 5.08 30.01 9.53
N ALA A 183 6.38 30.15 9.25
CA ALA A 183 7.27 31.03 10.01
C ALA A 183 7.32 32.48 9.49
N GLU A 184 6.88 32.76 8.25
CA GLU A 184 6.90 34.12 7.67
C GLU A 184 5.58 34.90 7.83
N SER A 185 4.55 34.32 8.45
CA SER A 185 3.25 34.99 8.71
C SER A 185 3.13 35.60 10.12
N ILE A 186 4.15 35.42 10.99
CA ILE A 186 4.15 35.95 12.37
C ILE A 186 5.40 36.79 12.67
N ALA A 187 5.96 37.45 11.66
CA ALA A 187 7.01 38.43 11.89
C ALA A 187 7.05 39.49 10.78
N ARG A 188 6.25 40.56 10.94
CA ARG A 188 6.62 41.98 10.75
C ARG A 188 5.39 42.89 10.95
N PRO A 189 5.63 44.15 11.36
CA PRO A 189 5.05 44.81 12.54
C PRO A 189 3.58 45.23 12.43
#